data_AF-A0A6N9YKG9-F1
#
_entry.id   AF-A0A6N9YKG9-F1
#
_cell.length_a   1.000
_cell.length_b   1.000
_cell.length_c   1.000
_cell.angle_alpha   90.00
_cell.angle_beta   90.00
_cell.angle_gamma   90.00
#
_symmetry.space_group_name_H-M   'P 1'
#
loop_
_entity.id
_entity.type
_entity.pdbx_description
1 polymer ?
#
loop_
_entity_poly.entity_id
_entity_poly.type
_entity_poly.pdbx_seq_one_letter_code
_entity_poly.pdbx_strand_id
1 'polypeptide(L)' 'MQADASTIFRSPDVKRTFQPNNRRRARTHGFRLRMRTRAGRTIMSARRRKGRAKLSA' A
#
# COMPACT_ATOMS: atom_id res chain seq x y z
N MET A 1 8.68 45.24 22.43
CA MET A 1 8.93 44.57 21.14
C MET A 1 8.85 43.07 21.41
N GLN A 2 7.63 42.52 21.36
CA GLN A 2 7.13 41.74 20.22
C GLN A 2 7.88 40.42 20.07
N ALA A 3 7.41 39.41 20.82
CA ALA A 3 7.64 38.01 20.49
C ALA A 3 6.47 37.56 19.60
N ASP A 4 6.47 38.02 18.35
CA ASP A 4 5.51 37.59 17.34
C ASP A 4 6.16 36.51 16.49
N ALA A 5 6.06 35.27 16.95
CA ALA A 5 6.39 34.12 16.13
C ALA A 5 5.34 33.06 16.41
N SER A 6 4.25 33.16 15.65
CA SER A 6 3.40 32.05 15.20
C SER A 6 3.73 30.72 15.88
N THR A 7 3.08 30.46 17.02
CA THR A 7 3.05 29.13 17.64
C THR A 7 2.54 28.16 16.58
N ILE A 8 3.49 27.49 15.94
CA ILE A 8 3.26 26.41 14.98
C ILE A 8 2.39 25.40 15.72
N PHE A 9 1.10 25.38 15.39
CA PHE A 9 0.16 24.39 15.88
C PHE A 9 0.59 23.02 15.32
N ARG A 10 1.55 22.38 15.99
CA ARG A 10 2.00 21.02 15.70
C ARG A 10 0.89 20.09 16.16
N SER A 11 -0.04 19.79 15.26
CA SER A 11 -1.04 18.73 15.46
C SER A 11 -0.32 17.43 15.89
N PRO A 12 -0.84 16.67 16.87
CA PRO A 12 -0.24 15.38 17.24
C PRO A 12 -0.23 14.45 16.02
N ASP A 13 0.96 13.92 15.68
CA ASP A 13 1.19 13.03 14.55
C ASP A 13 0.41 11.70 14.72
N VAL A 14 -0.85 11.67 14.28
CA VAL A 14 -1.60 10.41 14.17
C VAL A 14 -1.00 9.58 13.04
N LYS A 15 -0.33 8.48 13.39
CA LYS A 15 0.23 7.54 12.41
C LYS A 15 -0.90 7.01 11.52
N ARG A 16 -0.85 7.36 10.24
CA ARG A 16 -1.79 6.83 9.23
C ARG A 16 -1.51 5.33 9.03
N THR A 17 -2.56 4.57 8.77
CA THR A 17 -2.50 3.10 8.59
C THR A 17 -1.62 2.70 7.41
N PHE A 18 -1.67 3.47 6.33
CA PHE A 18 -0.81 3.29 5.18
C PHE A 18 0.47 4.11 5.32
N GLN A 19 1.56 3.40 5.60
CA GLN A 19 2.92 3.92 5.50
C GLN A 19 3.57 3.31 4.25
N PRO A 20 3.69 4.07 3.13
CA PRO A 20 4.07 3.52 1.85
C PRO A 20 5.50 2.96 1.88
N ASN A 21 5.65 1.70 1.47
CA ASN A 21 6.94 1.06 1.28
C ASN A 21 6.88 0.10 0.08
N ASN A 22 7.58 0.46 -0.99
CA ASN A 22 7.57 -0.29 -2.26
C ASN A 22 8.13 -1.71 -2.12
N ARG A 23 9.19 -1.89 -1.31
CA ARG A 23 9.78 -3.21 -1.05
C ARG A 23 8.80 -4.14 -0.34
N ARG A 24 8.10 -3.63 0.68
CA ARG A 24 7.05 -4.39 1.39
C ARG A 24 5.88 -4.72 0.46
N ARG A 25 5.41 -3.74 -0.31
CA ARG A 25 4.30 -3.92 -1.26
C ARG A 25 4.59 -5.00 -2.29
N ALA A 26 5.77 -4.97 -2.92
CA ALA A 26 6.16 -5.96 -3.94
C ALA A 26 6.32 -7.37 -3.36
N ARG A 27 6.87 -7.50 -2.15
CA ARG A 27 7.03 -8.81 -1.49
C ARG A 27 5.70 -9.43 -1.07
N THR A 28 4.80 -8.64 -0.50
CA THR A 28 3.54 -9.14 0.08
C THR A 28 2.39 -9.22 -0.94
N HIS A 29 2.39 -8.38 -1.97
CA HIS A 29 1.25 -8.27 -2.89
C HIS A 29 1.63 -8.46 -4.37
N GLY A 30 2.92 -8.61 -4.67
CA GLY A 30 3.41 -8.76 -6.04
C GLY A 30 3.08 -10.10 -6.69
N PHE A 31 3.25 -10.14 -8.00
CA PHE A 31 2.92 -11.30 -8.85
C PHE A 31 3.62 -12.59 -8.41
N ARG A 32 4.92 -12.52 -8.08
CA ARG A 32 5.71 -13.70 -7.69
C ARG A 32 5.13 -14.42 -6.47
N LEU A 33 4.67 -13.68 -5.46
CA LEU A 33 4.04 -14.28 -4.28
C LEU A 33 2.71 -14.94 -4.65
N ARG A 34 1.90 -14.30 -5.51
CA ARG A 34 0.63 -14.87 -5.98
C ARG A 34 0.85 -16.17 -6.75
N MET A 35 1.90 -16.27 -7.56
CA MET A 35 2.16 -17.50 -8.33
C MET A 35 2.73 -18.64 -7.49
N ARG A 36 3.38 -18.34 -6.34
CA ARG A 36 3.98 -19.34 -5.46
C ARG A 36 2.96 -20.29 -4.82
N THR A 37 1.77 -19.81 -4.49
CA THR A 37 0.76 -20.60 -3.76
C THR A 37 -0.40 -21.02 -4.65
N ARG A 38 -1.07 -22.13 -4.32
CA ARG A 38 -2.28 -22.57 -5.02
C ARG A 38 -3.38 -21.49 -4.98
N ALA A 39 -3.64 -20.94 -3.78
CA ALA A 39 -4.64 -19.89 -3.59
C ALA A 39 -4.32 -18.63 -4.40
N GLY A 40 -3.04 -18.20 -4.43
CA GLY A 40 -2.64 -17.03 -5.19
C GLY A 40 -2.83 -17.18 -6.70
N ARG A 41 -2.58 -18.39 -7.26
CA ARG A 41 -2.86 -18.69 -8.67
C ARG A 41 -4.35 -18.62 -8.99
N THR A 42 -5.21 -19.10 -8.10
CA THR A 42 -6.68 -18.99 -8.25
C THR A 42 -7.15 -17.54 -8.20
N ILE A 43 -6.59 -16.71 -7.33
CA ILE A 43 -6.89 -15.27 -7.31
C ILE A 43 -6.53 -14.63 -8.66
N MET A 44 -5.37 -14.95 -9.21
CA MET A 44 -4.93 -14.41 -10.50
C MET A 44 -5.83 -14.84 -11.66
N SER A 45 -6.25 -16.11 -11.70
CA SER A 45 -7.17 -16.60 -12.74
C SER A 45 -8.55 -15.95 -12.63
N ALA A 46 -9.08 -15.76 -11.42
CA ALA A 46 -10.33 -15.02 -11.20
C ALA A 46 -10.21 -13.55 -11.63
N ARG A 47 -9.09 -12.89 -11.35
CA ARG A 47 -8.85 -11.50 -11.77
C ARG A 47 -8.74 -11.34 -13.28
N ARG A 48 -8.14 -12.32 -13.98
CA ARG A 48 -8.12 -12.38 -15.45
C ARG A 48 -9.50 -12.57 -16.03
N ARG A 49 -10.28 -13.52 -15.50
CA ARG A 49 -11.66 -13.78 -15.94
C ARG A 49 -12.55 -12.54 -15.77
N LYS A 50 -12.34 -11.77 -14.70
CA LYS A 50 -13.05 -10.51 -14.48
C LYS A 50 -12.57 -9.36 -15.40
N GLY A 51 -11.49 -9.54 -16.15
CA GLY A 51 -10.94 -8.50 -17.03
C GLY A 51 -10.25 -7.34 -16.30
N ARG A 52 -9.67 -7.58 -15.12
CA ARG A 52 -8.97 -6.50 -14.39
C ARG A 52 -7.69 -6.09 -15.14
N ALA A 53 -7.58 -4.81 -15.49
CA ALA A 53 -6.38 -4.25 -16.13
C ALA A 53 -5.09 -4.47 -15.30
N LYS A 54 -5.18 -4.39 -13.97
CA LYS A 54 -4.06 -4.69 -13.05
C LYS A 54 -4.37 -5.94 -12.24
N LEU A 55 -3.57 -6.98 -12.40
CA LEU A 55 -3.79 -8.28 -11.75
C LEU A 55 -3.11 -8.41 -10.38
N SER A 56 -1.92 -7.85 -10.21
CA SER A 56 -1.22 -7.77 -8.93
C SER A 56 -0.79 -6.35 -8.62
N ALA A 57 -0.28 -6.14 -7.39
CA ALA A 57 0.32 -4.88 -6.99
C ALA A 57 1.55 -4.54 -7.84
#